data_AF-A0A6I7QJM3-F1
#
_entry.id   AF-A0A6I7QJM3-F1
#
_cell.length_a   1.000
_cell.length_b   1.000
_cell.length_c   1.000
_cell.angle_alpha   90.00
_cell.angle_beta   90.00
_cell.angle_gamma   90.00
#
_symmetry.space_group_name_H-M   'P 1'
#
loop_
_entity.id
_entity.type
_entity.pdbx_description
1 polymer ?
#
loop_
_entity_poly.entity_id
_entity_poly.type
_entity_poly.pdbx_seq_one_letter_code
_entity_poly.pdbx_strand_id
1 'polypeptide(L)'
;MDSTRFEQIREYLVTDSMHIRRINLNEAEFGDLVRHPYIDRNTASAILNMRRQHGPFATPEEIKRSYLLNDSIWERIRLYVAVE
;
A
#
# COMPACT_ATOMS: atom_id res chain seq x y z
N MET A 1 14.21 -28.21 16.00
CA MET A 1 14.38 -28.55 14.57
C MET A 1 14.19 -27.32 13.69
N ASP A 2 13.18 -26.49 13.93
CA ASP A 2 12.94 -25.28 13.11
C ASP A 2 14.00 -24.18 13.26
N SER A 3 14.55 -24.00 14.47
CA SER A 3 15.58 -22.99 14.74
C SER A 3 16.88 -23.22 13.96
N THR A 4 17.26 -24.49 13.78
CA THR A 4 18.50 -24.88 13.09
C THR A 4 18.43 -24.60 11.58
N ARG A 5 17.25 -24.72 10.97
CA ARG A 5 17.03 -24.38 9.55
C ARG A 5 17.05 -22.87 9.31
N PHE A 6 16.49 -22.09 10.24
CA PHE A 6 16.49 -20.64 10.15
C PHE A 6 17.91 -20.05 10.16
N GLU A 7 18.77 -20.55 11.04
CA GLU A 7 20.19 -20.12 11.11
C GLU A 7 20.94 -20.36 9.79
N GLN A 8 20.66 -21.47 9.11
CA GLN A 8 21.31 -21.82 7.84
C GLN A 8 20.91 -20.92 6.66
N ILE A 9 19.69 -20.36 6.67
CA ILE A 9 19.21 -19.50 5.59
C ILE A 9 19.36 -18.01 5.90
N ARG A 10 19.67 -17.64 7.15
CA ARG A 10 19.70 -16.25 7.64
C ARG A 10 20.59 -15.33 6.82
N GLU A 11 21.79 -15.79 6.43
CA GLU A 11 22.74 -14.99 5.66
C GLU A 11 22.30 -14.76 4.20
N TYR A 12 21.34 -15.55 3.72
CA TYR A 12 20.75 -15.42 2.37
C TYR A 12 19.44 -14.64 2.36
N LEU A 13 18.88 -14.30 3.54
CA LEU A 13 17.67 -13.49 3.67
C LEU A 13 18.04 -11.99 3.67
N VAL A 14 18.29 -11.46 2.47
CA VAL A 14 18.44 -10.01 2.27
C VAL A 14 17.11 -9.45 1.79
N THR A 15 16.52 -8.53 2.55
CA THR A 15 15.34 -7.77 2.11
C THR A 15 15.81 -6.51 1.39
N ASP A 16 15.73 -6.52 0.07
CA ASP A 16 16.04 -5.34 -0.74
C ASP A 16 14.86 -4.36 -0.72
N SER A 17 15.01 -3.28 0.06
CA SER A 17 14.03 -2.21 0.16
C SER A 17 14.04 -1.25 -1.05
N MET A 18 15.04 -1.35 -1.95
CA MET A 18 15.10 -0.53 -3.17
C MET A 18 14.04 -0.93 -4.20
N HIS A 19 13.50 -2.15 -4.10
CA HIS A 19 12.52 -2.69 -5.06
C HIS A 19 11.05 -2.57 -4.58
N ILE A 20 10.75 -1.71 -3.61
CA ILE A 20 9.36 -1.46 -3.19
C ILE A 20 8.61 -0.80 -4.35
N ARG A 21 7.73 -1.58 -4.99
CA ARG A 21 6.83 -1.06 -6.02
C ARG A 21 5.74 -0.23 -5.37
N ARG A 22 5.79 1.09 -5.59
CA ARG A 22 4.75 2.01 -5.14
C ARG A 22 3.58 2.02 -6.12
N ILE A 23 2.39 2.24 -5.58
CA ILE A 23 1.15 2.39 -6.32
C ILE A 23 0.90 3.90 -6.46
N ASN A 24 0.88 4.40 -7.70
CA ASN A 24 0.50 5.77 -7.98
C ASN A 24 -1.02 5.92 -7.79
N LEU A 25 -1.46 6.67 -6.78
CA LEU A 25 -2.88 6.83 -6.44
C LEU A 25 -3.69 7.55 -7.53
N ASN A 26 -3.04 8.38 -8.36
CA ASN A 26 -3.68 9.13 -9.42
C ASN A 26 -3.92 8.28 -10.68
N GLU A 27 -3.10 7.27 -10.91
CA GLU A 27 -3.16 6.40 -12.10
C GLU A 27 -3.71 5.00 -11.79
N ALA A 28 -3.60 4.54 -10.54
CA ALA A 28 -3.98 3.18 -10.17
C ALA A 28 -5.44 2.87 -10.49
N GLU A 29 -5.68 1.66 -10.98
CA GLU A 29 -7.01 1.11 -11.17
C GLU A 29 -7.42 0.25 -9.96
N PHE A 30 -8.68 -0.17 -9.95
CA PHE A 30 -9.21 -1.03 -8.89
C PHE A 30 -8.38 -2.30 -8.72
N GLY A 31 -7.95 -2.91 -9.84
CA GLY A 31 -7.12 -4.11 -9.85
C GLY A 31 -5.74 -3.92 -9.21
N ASP A 32 -5.13 -2.75 -9.38
CA ASP A 32 -3.82 -2.43 -8.80
C ASP A 32 -3.91 -2.26 -7.28
N LEU A 33 -4.98 -1.63 -6.82
CA LEU A 33 -5.25 -1.38 -5.40
C LEU A 33 -5.53 -2.71 -4.67
N VAL A 34 -6.47 -3.53 -5.15
CA VAL A 34 -6.86 -4.77 -4.45
C VAL A 34 -5.80 -5.88 -4.48
N ARG A 35 -4.78 -5.75 -5.35
CA ARG A 35 -3.61 -6.64 -5.35
C ARG A 35 -2.72 -6.42 -4.12
N HIS A 36 -2.84 -5.26 -3.47
CA HIS A 36 -2.03 -4.96 -2.31
C HIS A 36 -2.59 -5.65 -1.05
N PRO A 37 -1.76 -6.37 -0.25
CA PRO A 37 -2.24 -7.14 0.91
C PRO A 37 -2.99 -6.32 1.98
N TYR A 38 -2.78 -5.00 2.00
CA TYR A 38 -3.36 -4.09 3.00
C TYR A 38 -4.47 -3.19 2.44
N ILE A 39 -4.88 -3.39 1.18
CA ILE A 39 -5.97 -2.64 0.56
C ILE A 39 -7.06 -3.63 0.16
N ASP A 40 -8.16 -3.60 0.90
CA ASP A 40 -9.34 -4.40 0.59
C ASP A 40 -10.21 -3.73 -0.48
N ARG A 41 -11.22 -4.46 -0.97
CA ARG A 41 -12.13 -3.97 -2.03
C ARG A 41 -12.87 -2.69 -1.64
N ASN A 42 -13.24 -2.53 -0.36
CA ASN A 42 -13.96 -1.33 0.09
C ASN A 42 -13.03 -0.13 0.12
N THR A 43 -11.81 -0.31 0.65
CA THR A 43 -10.78 0.74 0.65
C THR A 43 -10.39 1.15 -0.77
N ALA A 44 -10.19 0.19 -1.68
CA ALA A 44 -9.91 0.47 -3.09
C ALA A 44 -11.03 1.29 -3.74
N SER A 45 -12.29 0.92 -3.51
CA SER A 45 -13.45 1.65 -4.03
C SER A 45 -13.52 3.07 -3.46
N ALA A 46 -13.22 3.24 -2.17
CA ALA A 46 -13.21 4.54 -1.52
C ALA A 46 -12.13 5.46 -2.11
N ILE A 47 -10.91 4.96 -2.30
CA ILE A 47 -9.81 5.73 -2.92
C ILE A 47 -10.21 6.21 -4.33
N LEU A 48 -10.74 5.31 -5.17
CA LEU A 48 -11.16 5.68 -6.53
C LEU A 48 -12.33 6.67 -6.54
N ASN A 49 -13.30 6.51 -5.65
CA ASN A 49 -14.41 7.44 -5.52
C ASN A 49 -13.94 8.82 -5.05
N MET A 50 -13.01 8.88 -4.09
CA MET A 50 -12.40 10.14 -3.66
C MET A 50 -11.67 10.83 -4.80
N ARG A 51 -10.88 10.09 -5.59
CA ARG A 51 -10.21 10.63 -6.79
C ARG A 51 -11.21 11.19 -7.80
N ARG A 52 -12.34 10.52 -7.99
CA ARG A 52 -13.41 11.00 -8.89
C ARG A 52 -14.14 12.23 -8.36
N GLN A 53 -14.36 12.33 -7.05
CA GLN A 53 -15.13 13.42 -6.43
C GLN A 53 -14.30 14.68 -6.20
N HIS A 54 -13.04 14.54 -5.79
CA HIS A 54 -12.16 15.64 -5.41
C HIS A 54 -11.10 15.97 -6.46
N GLY A 55 -10.94 15.12 -7.47
CA GLY A 55 -9.86 15.22 -8.44
C GLY A 55 -8.60 14.46 -8.02
N PRO A 56 -7.47 14.68 -8.72
CA PRO A 56 -6.20 14.03 -8.39
C PRO A 56 -5.72 14.42 -7.00
N PHE A 57 -5.08 13.47 -6.30
CA PHE A 57 -4.50 13.68 -4.99
C PHE A 57 -3.21 14.49 -5.11
N ALA A 58 -3.08 15.51 -4.27
CA ALA A 58 -1.86 16.32 -4.18
C ALA A 58 -0.81 15.65 -3.28
N THR A 59 -1.25 14.89 -2.28
CA THR A 59 -0.37 14.13 -1.39
C THR A 59 -1.00 12.75 -1.09
N PRO A 60 -0.19 11.71 -0.81
CA PRO A 60 -0.73 10.39 -0.54
C PRO A 60 -1.52 10.34 0.79
N GLU A 61 -1.31 11.28 1.72
CA GLU A 61 -2.08 11.38 2.96
C GLU A 61 -3.55 11.76 2.74
N GLU A 62 -3.91 12.33 1.58
CA GLU A 62 -5.29 12.76 1.34
C GLU A 62 -6.30 11.60 1.37
N ILE A 63 -5.85 10.36 1.13
CA ILE A 63 -6.68 9.16 1.23
C ILE A 63 -7.17 8.91 2.67
N LYS A 64 -6.48 9.46 3.68
CA LYS A 64 -6.88 9.39 5.10
C LYS A 64 -8.19 10.11 5.40
N ARG A 65 -8.70 10.94 4.47
CA ARG A 65 -10.04 11.55 4.62
C ARG A 65 -11.16 10.50 4.56
N SER A 66 -10.89 9.31 4.01
CA SER A 66 -11.82 8.18 4.07
C SER A 66 -11.90 7.59 5.46
N TYR A 67 -13.12 7.40 5.98
CA TYR A 67 -13.35 6.68 7.24
C TYR A 67 -12.85 5.23 7.21
N LEU A 68 -12.71 4.64 6.02
CA LEU A 68 -12.20 3.27 5.84
C LEU A 68 -10.67 3.19 5.97
N LEU A 69 -9.96 4.31 5.86
CA LEU A 69 -8.51 4.41 6.02
C LEU A 69 -8.18 4.97 7.40
N ASN A 70 -8.23 4.09 8.40
CA ASN A 70 -7.76 4.42 9.74
C ASN A 70 -6.22 4.55 9.78
N ASP A 71 -5.70 5.16 10.85
CA ASP A 71 -4.25 5.39 11.00
C ASP A 71 -3.43 4.07 11.00
N SER A 72 -4.02 2.96 11.44
CA SER A 72 -3.35 1.65 11.44
C SER A 72 -3.12 1.11 10.03
N ILE A 73 -4.11 1.22 9.14
CA ILE A 73 -3.98 0.82 7.73
C ILE A 73 -3.01 1.77 7.04
N TRP A 74 -3.14 3.08 7.28
CA TRP A 74 -2.24 4.10 6.72
C TRP A 74 -0.77 3.79 7.01
N GLU A 75 -0.42 3.51 8.28
CA GLU A 75 0.95 3.23 8.67
C GLU A 75 1.54 2.01 7.94
N ARG A 76 0.69 1.05 7.56
CA ARG A 76 1.09 -0.15 6.81
C ARG A 76 1.22 0.11 5.31
N ILE A 77 0.43 1.01 4.73
CA ILE A 77 0.42 1.27 3.28
C ILE A 77 1.27 2.45 2.86
N ARG A 78 1.65 3.37 3.76
CA ARG A 78 2.32 4.64 3.42
C ARG A 78 3.63 4.48 2.63
N LEU A 79 4.32 3.34 2.79
CA LEU A 79 5.56 3.04 2.06
C LEU A 79 5.30 2.50 0.63
N TYR A 80 4.06 2.11 0.35
CA TYR A 80 3.62 1.44 -0.88
C TYR A 80 2.71 2.31 -1.75
N VAL A 81 2.36 3.52 -1.31
CA VAL A 81 1.53 4.46 -2.07
C VAL A 81 2.30 5.75 -2.36
N ALA A 82 2.06 6.35 -3.52
CA ALA A 82 2.65 7.61 -3.93
C ALA A 82 1.68 8.42 -4.78
N VAL A 83 1.98 9.70 -4.93
CA VAL A 83 1.43 10.57 -5.96
C VAL A 83 2.62 11.01 -6.82
N GLU A 84 2.51 10.87 -8.14
CA GLU A 84 3.50 11.34 -9.12
C GLU A 84 2.85 12.36 -10.05
#